data_AF-A0A565CWT6-F1
#
_entry.id   AF-A0A565CWT6-F1
#
_cell.length_a   1.000
_cell.length_b   1.000
_cell.length_c   1.000
_cell.angle_alpha   90.00
_cell.angle_beta   90.00
_cell.angle_gamma   90.00
#
_symmetry.space_group_name_H-M   'P 1'
#
loop_
_entity.id
_entity.type
_entity.pdbx_description
1 polymer ?
#
loop_
_entity_poly.entity_id
_entity_poly.type
_entity_poly.pdbx_seq_one_letter_code
_entity_poly.pdbx_strand_id
1 'polypeptide(L)'
;MQDVPYMGTLDWSISSRLKDVMNQFQKHLDNLQEFWSVLDDIDKSLCVVDAKQPSRASPVRRIHAANCLDRCRFIGPVPLHMNDLWRRNSKKWSKEKPFPENLECILGTELPKRTNLQAEDHHQQIECGICYAQFLPTDEELGARSGTRTHYTCENISCNKSFHSICLTDWLRSITTTRQSFDVLFGNCPYCSDPVAVKINNK
;
A
#
# COMPACT_ATOMS: atom_id res chain seq x y z
N MET A 1 -15.17 8.59 -7.82
CA MET A 1 -13.76 8.61 -7.39
C MET A 1 -13.44 10.02 -6.96
N GLN A 2 -12.98 10.19 -5.73
CA GLN A 2 -12.74 11.49 -5.13
C GLN A 2 -11.23 11.63 -4.96
N ASP A 3 -10.63 12.70 -5.50
CA ASP A 3 -9.17 12.89 -5.52
C ASP A 3 -8.62 13.56 -4.26
N VAL A 4 -9.41 13.63 -3.19
CA VAL A 4 -9.03 14.20 -1.89
C VAL A 4 -9.12 13.13 -0.80
N PRO A 5 -8.26 13.18 0.23
CA PRO A 5 -8.21 12.16 1.28
C PRO A 5 -9.45 12.13 2.17
N TYR A 6 -10.18 13.24 2.24
CA TYR A 6 -11.47 13.33 2.88
C TYR A 6 -12.22 14.55 2.34
N MET A 7 -13.54 14.53 2.48
CA MET A 7 -14.39 15.68 2.20
C MET A 7 -14.79 16.40 3.48
N GLY A 8 -14.64 17.73 3.46
CA GLY A 8 -15.27 18.59 4.44
C GLY A 8 -16.79 18.67 4.23
N THR A 9 -17.51 19.03 5.28
CA THR A 9 -18.92 19.43 5.19
C THR A 9 -19.01 20.77 4.45
N LEU A 10 -19.85 20.80 3.41
CA LEU A 10 -20.13 22.04 2.68
C LEU A 10 -21.32 22.74 3.30
N ASP A 11 -21.16 24.01 3.65
CA ASP A 11 -22.22 24.84 4.16
C ASP A 11 -23.02 25.44 2.99
N TRP A 12 -24.32 25.14 2.96
CA TRP A 12 -25.25 25.64 1.96
C TRP A 12 -26.52 26.18 2.62
N SER A 13 -26.99 27.33 2.16
CA SER A 13 -28.28 27.91 2.53
C SER A 13 -29.03 28.39 1.29
N ILE A 14 -30.30 28.75 1.45
CA ILE A 14 -31.14 29.26 0.35
C ILE A 14 -30.56 30.56 -0.25
N SER A 15 -29.74 31.29 0.51
CA SER A 15 -29.01 32.49 0.04
C SER A 15 -27.65 32.20 -0.60
N SER A 16 -27.13 30.97 -0.49
CA SER A 16 -25.84 30.59 -1.04
C SER A 16 -25.88 30.53 -2.57
N ARG A 17 -24.74 30.81 -3.18
CA ARG A 17 -24.49 30.67 -4.61
C ARG A 17 -23.39 29.65 -4.83
N LEU A 18 -23.30 29.09 -6.05
CA LEU A 18 -22.24 28.13 -6.42
C LEU A 18 -20.84 28.63 -6.08
N LYS A 19 -20.57 29.93 -6.28
CA LYS A 19 -19.27 30.56 -5.94
C LYS A 19 -18.90 30.37 -4.46
N ASP A 20 -19.89 30.32 -3.56
CA ASP A 20 -19.64 30.21 -2.13
C ASP A 20 -19.18 28.80 -1.77
N VAL A 21 -19.73 27.78 -2.45
CA VAL A 21 -19.26 26.39 -2.36
C VAL A 21 -17.90 26.22 -3.01
N MET A 22 -17.67 26.84 -4.17
CA MET A 22 -16.35 26.81 -4.83
C MET A 22 -15.26 27.43 -3.94
N ASN A 23 -15.56 28.54 -3.26
CA ASN A 23 -14.64 29.15 -2.31
C ASN A 23 -14.38 28.27 -1.08
N GLN A 24 -15.39 27.57 -0.57
CA GLN A 24 -15.21 26.59 0.50
C GLN A 24 -14.32 25.43 0.06
N PHE A 25 -14.56 24.90 -1.14
CA PHE A 25 -13.75 23.82 -1.68
C PHE A 25 -12.31 24.27 -1.95
N GLN A 26 -12.09 25.47 -2.48
CA GLN A 26 -10.74 26.01 -2.67
C GLN A 26 -9.99 26.10 -1.35
N LYS A 27 -10.62 26.65 -0.30
CA LYS A 27 -10.03 26.70 1.06
C LYS A 27 -9.70 25.30 1.60
N HIS A 28 -10.56 24.31 1.30
CA HIS A 28 -10.29 22.92 1.66
C HIS A 28 -9.05 22.37 0.94
N LEU A 29 -8.88 22.64 -0.35
CA LEU A 29 -7.67 22.25 -1.10
C LEU A 29 -6.42 22.98 -0.59
N ASP A 30 -6.56 24.24 -0.17
CA ASP A 30 -5.46 25.02 0.40
C ASP A 30 -5.00 24.39 1.73
N ASN A 31 -5.94 23.92 2.56
CA ASN A 31 -5.62 23.21 3.81
C ASN A 31 -4.95 21.84 3.59
N LEU A 32 -5.13 21.23 2.42
CA LEU A 32 -4.52 19.95 2.07
C LEU A 32 -3.10 20.08 1.48
N GLN A 33 -2.62 21.30 1.20
CA GLN A 33 -1.31 21.51 0.56
C GLN A 33 -0.15 20.95 1.39
N GLU A 34 -0.15 21.14 2.72
CA GLU A 34 0.90 20.61 3.58
C GLU A 34 0.93 19.07 3.54
N PHE A 35 -0.25 18.44 3.64
CA PHE A 35 -0.41 16.99 3.53
C PHE A 35 0.12 16.45 2.18
N TRP A 36 -0.27 17.10 1.08
CA TRP A 36 0.17 16.73 -0.26
C TRP A 36 1.65 16.98 -0.51
N SER A 37 2.23 18.02 0.09
CA SER A 37 3.67 18.27 0.05
C SER A 37 4.44 17.14 0.72
N VAL A 38 3.97 16.64 1.88
CA VAL A 38 4.59 15.50 2.56
C VAL A 38 4.51 14.23 1.70
N LEU A 39 3.36 13.98 1.06
CA LEU A 39 3.23 12.85 0.14
C LEU A 39 4.15 12.98 -1.07
N ASP A 40 4.27 14.18 -1.66
CA ASP A 40 5.18 14.43 -2.77
C ASP A 40 6.64 14.21 -2.37
N ASP A 41 7.03 14.60 -1.15
CA ASP A 41 8.37 14.36 -0.63
C ASP A 41 8.64 12.86 -0.49
N ILE A 42 7.69 12.09 0.07
CA ILE A 42 7.80 10.63 0.17
C ILE A 42 7.91 9.99 -1.22
N ASP A 43 7.00 10.34 -2.13
CA ASP A 43 6.89 9.74 -3.47
C ASP A 43 8.12 10.06 -4.35
N LYS A 44 8.77 11.22 -4.13
CA LYS A 44 9.99 11.61 -4.85
C LYS A 44 11.26 11.02 -4.24
N SER A 45 11.36 10.95 -2.91
CA SER A 45 12.62 10.63 -2.23
C SER A 45 12.78 9.13 -1.92
N LEU A 46 11.68 8.41 -1.68
CA LEU A 46 11.70 7.03 -1.18
C LEU A 46 11.22 6.02 -2.23
N CYS A 47 11.65 4.76 -2.09
CA CYS A 47 11.20 3.67 -2.95
C CYS A 47 9.80 3.16 -2.53
N VAL A 48 8.75 3.80 -3.04
CA VAL A 48 7.34 3.44 -2.81
C VAL A 48 6.95 2.18 -3.62
N VAL A 49 6.28 1.23 -2.97
CA VAL A 49 5.91 -0.10 -3.50
C VAL A 49 4.61 -0.07 -4.31
N ASP A 50 3.71 0.87 -4.00
CA ASP A 50 2.36 0.96 -4.56
C ASP A 50 2.36 1.41 -6.04
N ALA A 51 1.18 1.43 -6.68
CA ALA A 51 1.00 1.70 -8.11
C ALA A 51 1.90 2.85 -8.65
N LYS A 52 2.31 2.75 -9.94
CA LYS A 52 3.24 3.67 -10.62
C LYS A 52 3.02 5.17 -10.34
N GLN A 53 1.79 5.57 -10.03
CA GLN A 53 1.44 6.88 -9.47
C GLN A 53 0.45 6.70 -8.30
N PRO A 54 0.86 6.98 -7.06
CA PRO A 54 -0.04 6.97 -5.91
C PRO A 54 -1.11 8.06 -6.01
N SER A 55 -2.35 7.75 -5.62
CA SER A 55 -3.44 8.74 -5.61
C SER A 55 -3.25 9.81 -4.53
N ARG A 56 -3.68 11.05 -4.84
CA ARG A 56 -3.79 12.17 -3.89
C ARG A 56 -4.83 11.93 -2.79
N ALA A 57 -5.77 11.02 -3.03
CA ALA A 57 -6.78 10.60 -2.06
C ALA A 57 -6.24 9.54 -1.08
N SER A 58 -5.19 8.80 -1.44
CA SER A 58 -4.65 7.77 -0.56
C SER A 58 -3.74 8.39 0.50
N PRO A 59 -4.06 8.27 1.81
CA PRO A 59 -3.18 8.73 2.88
C PRO A 59 -2.10 7.71 3.23
N VAL A 60 -2.06 6.56 2.55
CA VAL A 60 -1.13 5.48 2.85
C VAL A 60 -0.07 5.39 1.76
N ARG A 61 1.19 5.20 2.18
CA ARG A 61 2.33 4.87 1.31
C ARG A 61 3.07 3.68 1.88
N ARG A 62 3.31 2.68 1.06
CA ARG A 62 4.19 1.56 1.41
C ARG A 62 5.58 1.82 0.86
N ILE A 63 6.56 1.86 1.75
CA ILE A 63 7.95 2.15 1.39
C ILE A 63 8.78 0.88 1.59
N HIS A 64 9.71 0.60 0.69
CA HIS A 64 10.70 -0.47 0.90
C HIS A 64 11.57 -0.12 2.11
N ALA A 65 11.81 -1.08 3.01
CA ALA A 65 12.88 -0.98 4.00
C ALA A 65 14.17 -1.54 3.38
N ALA A 66 15.33 -0.90 3.57
CA ALA A 66 16.59 -1.30 2.95
C ALA A 66 17.04 -2.70 3.39
N ASN A 67 17.63 -3.47 2.46
CA ASN A 67 18.36 -4.72 2.66
C ASN A 67 17.80 -5.70 3.71
N CYS A 68 16.66 -6.32 3.40
CA CYS A 68 16.53 -7.75 3.71
C CYS A 68 16.63 -8.53 2.41
N LEU A 69 17.87 -8.87 2.02
CA LEU A 69 18.09 -10.10 1.27
C LEU A 69 17.29 -11.21 2.00
N ASP A 70 16.36 -11.80 1.26
CA ASP A 70 15.54 -12.97 1.55
C ASP A 70 14.49 -12.97 2.67
N ARG A 71 14.38 -12.00 3.59
CA ARG A 71 13.37 -12.15 4.69
C ARG A 71 12.73 -10.89 5.29
N CYS A 72 12.29 -9.90 4.51
CA CYS A 72 11.38 -8.87 5.06
C CYS A 72 10.08 -8.71 4.27
N ARG A 73 9.02 -9.26 4.87
CA ARG A 73 7.61 -9.01 4.58
C ARG A 73 7.01 -8.57 5.91
N PHE A 74 6.38 -7.41 6.04
CA PHE A 74 5.47 -7.20 7.18
C PHE A 74 4.18 -6.47 6.79
N ILE A 75 3.12 -7.29 6.69
CA ILE A 75 1.73 -6.92 6.91
C ILE A 75 1.33 -7.69 8.19
N GLY A 76 1.10 -6.97 9.29
CA GLY A 76 0.88 -7.51 10.65
C GLY A 76 1.26 -6.50 11.74
N PRO A 77 0.99 -6.77 13.03
CA PRO A 77 1.26 -5.84 14.13
C PRO A 77 2.74 -5.47 14.15
N VAL A 78 3.02 -4.17 14.27
CA VAL A 78 4.36 -3.56 14.28
C VAL A 78 5.30 -4.40 15.15
N PRO A 79 6.43 -4.92 14.63
CA PRO A 79 7.39 -5.66 15.45
C PRO A 79 7.74 -4.81 16.67
N LEU A 80 7.66 -5.37 17.87
CA LEU A 80 7.83 -4.66 19.15
C LEU A 80 9.04 -3.69 19.15
N HIS A 81 10.10 -4.08 18.43
CA HIS A 81 11.32 -3.29 18.19
C HIS A 81 11.05 -1.89 17.60
N MET A 82 10.13 -1.77 16.64
CA MET A 82 9.80 -0.49 16.00
C MET A 82 9.01 0.44 16.92
N ASN A 83 8.11 -0.10 17.74
CA ASN A 83 7.43 0.69 18.77
C ASN A 83 8.43 1.19 19.82
N ASP A 84 9.46 0.41 20.12
CA ASP A 84 10.51 0.81 21.05
C ASP A 84 11.46 1.85 20.43
N LEU A 85 11.84 1.70 19.17
CA LEU A 85 12.57 2.73 18.42
C LEU A 85 11.79 4.04 18.36
N TRP A 86 10.51 3.98 18.02
CA TRP A 86 9.62 5.14 18.03
C TRP A 86 9.51 5.78 19.41
N ARG A 87 9.26 4.98 20.46
CA ARG A 87 9.21 5.50 21.84
C ARG A 87 10.51 6.19 22.25
N ARG A 88 11.66 5.63 21.89
CA ARG A 88 12.98 6.17 22.24
C ARG A 88 13.32 7.42 21.42
N ASN A 89 13.01 7.44 20.13
CA ASN A 89 13.49 8.44 19.19
C ASN A 89 12.43 9.49 18.78
N SER A 90 11.15 9.34 19.15
CA SER A 90 10.08 10.28 18.78
C SER A 90 10.38 11.74 19.15
N LYS A 91 11.10 11.97 20.25
CA LYS A 91 11.54 13.32 20.67
C LYS A 91 12.52 13.99 19.70
N LYS A 92 13.12 13.22 18.79
CA LYS A 92 14.04 13.72 17.75
C LYS A 92 13.30 14.20 16.50
N TRP A 93 11.98 13.98 16.42
CA TRP A 93 11.16 14.49 15.33
C TRP A 93 11.18 16.02 15.33
N SER A 94 11.47 16.60 14.18
CA SER A 94 11.64 18.05 14.01
C SER A 94 10.89 18.49 12.76
N LYS A 95 10.10 19.57 12.88
CA LYS A 95 9.34 20.12 11.72
C LYS A 95 10.26 20.78 10.69
N GLU A 96 11.47 21.11 11.11
CA GLU A 96 12.50 21.74 10.30
C GLU A 96 13.21 20.71 9.38
N LYS A 97 12.99 19.41 9.61
CA LYS A 97 13.55 18.33 8.80
C LYS A 97 12.53 17.75 7.83
N PRO A 98 12.95 17.39 6.60
CA PRO A 98 12.14 16.60 5.69
C PRO A 98 11.60 15.33 6.35
N PHE A 99 10.39 14.92 5.95
CA PHE A 99 9.74 13.72 6.47
C PHE A 99 10.60 12.44 6.35
N PRO A 100 11.28 12.16 5.21
CA PRO A 100 12.15 10.99 5.09
C PRO A 100 13.31 10.99 6.11
N GLU A 101 13.94 12.14 6.33
CA GLU A 101 15.05 12.27 7.29
C GLU A 101 14.58 12.04 8.73
N ASN A 102 13.39 12.53 9.06
CA ASN A 102 12.77 12.25 10.35
C ASN A 102 12.50 10.75 10.52
N LEU A 103 12.02 10.05 9.49
CA LEU A 103 11.84 8.60 9.53
C LEU A 103 13.17 7.88 9.72
N GLU A 104 14.20 8.17 8.93
CA GLU A 104 15.53 7.57 9.06
C GLU A 104 16.10 7.79 10.48
N CYS A 105 15.92 8.99 11.03
CA CYS A 105 16.36 9.33 12.39
C CYS A 105 15.62 8.52 13.47
N ILE A 106 14.33 8.30 13.30
CA ILE A 106 13.55 7.47 14.24
C ILE A 106 13.91 6.00 14.12
N LEU A 107 14.02 5.50 12.89
CA LEU A 107 14.30 4.10 12.58
C LEU A 107 15.76 3.72 12.86
N GLY A 108 16.66 4.71 12.91
CA GLY A 108 18.10 4.50 13.09
C GLY A 108 18.74 3.79 11.90
N THR A 109 18.14 3.89 10.71
CA THR A 109 18.60 3.26 9.47
C THR A 109 18.26 4.13 8.28
N GLU A 110 19.07 4.05 7.22
CA GLU A 110 18.82 4.73 5.96
C GLU A 110 17.70 4.02 5.19
N LEU A 111 16.80 4.81 4.60
CA LEU A 111 15.72 4.28 3.78
C LEU A 111 16.19 4.18 2.31
N PRO A 112 15.72 3.17 1.56
CA PRO A 112 15.96 3.06 0.14
C PRO A 112 15.49 4.30 -0.59
N LYS A 113 16.44 5.03 -1.15
CA LYS A 113 16.16 6.20 -1.97
C LYS A 113 15.67 5.75 -3.34
N ARG A 114 14.84 6.58 -3.97
CA ARG A 114 14.41 6.38 -5.35
C ARG A 114 15.61 6.59 -6.28
N THR A 115 16.17 5.52 -6.85
CA THR A 115 17.23 5.63 -7.87
C THR A 115 16.58 5.85 -9.24
N ASN A 116 17.03 6.88 -9.99
CA ASN A 116 16.54 7.18 -11.36
C ASN A 116 16.63 6.00 -12.35
N LEU A 117 17.37 4.95 -12.02
CA LEU A 117 17.52 3.72 -12.80
C LEU A 117 16.29 2.79 -12.75
N GLN A 118 15.34 2.99 -11.84
CA GLN A 118 14.10 2.19 -11.79
C GLN A 118 13.07 2.55 -12.88
N ALA A 119 13.32 3.60 -13.68
CA ALA A 119 12.42 4.01 -14.76
C ALA A 119 12.50 3.12 -16.01
N GLU A 120 13.61 2.41 -16.21
CA GLU A 120 13.95 1.73 -17.48
C GLU A 120 14.17 0.22 -17.33
N ASP A 121 13.76 -0.37 -16.20
CA ASP A 121 13.88 -1.82 -16.07
C ASP A 121 12.58 -2.48 -16.55
N HIS A 122 12.69 -3.12 -17.71
CA HIS A 122 11.85 -4.17 -18.28
C HIS A 122 11.70 -5.36 -17.31
N HIS A 123 11.38 -5.10 -16.03
CA HIS A 123 10.88 -6.10 -15.13
C HIS A 123 9.64 -6.70 -15.79
N GLN A 124 9.77 -7.95 -16.25
CA GLN A 124 8.65 -8.81 -16.63
C GLN A 124 7.50 -8.48 -15.70
N GLN A 125 6.45 -7.88 -16.25
CA GLN A 125 5.31 -7.42 -15.46
C GLN A 125 4.74 -8.66 -14.78
N ILE A 126 5.08 -8.86 -13.50
CA ILE A 126 4.60 -10.02 -12.75
C ILE A 126 3.12 -9.75 -12.47
N GLU A 127 2.30 -10.27 -13.37
CA GLU A 127 0.86 -10.19 -13.31
C GLU A 127 0.29 -11.30 -12.44
N CYS A 128 -0.86 -11.01 -11.83
CA CYS A 128 -1.62 -12.02 -11.12
C CYS A 128 -2.12 -13.08 -12.10
N GLY A 129 -1.89 -14.36 -11.81
CA GLY A 129 -2.40 -15.47 -12.61
C GLY A 129 -3.94 -15.64 -12.59
N ILE A 130 -4.69 -14.76 -11.90
CA ILE A 130 -6.15 -14.82 -11.86
C ILE A 130 -6.76 -13.61 -12.55
N CYS A 131 -6.39 -12.40 -12.13
CA CYS A 131 -6.97 -11.17 -12.68
C CYS A 131 -6.10 -10.52 -13.78
N TYR A 132 -4.92 -11.09 -14.08
CA TYR A 132 -3.95 -10.58 -15.06
C TYR A 132 -3.50 -9.13 -14.84
N ALA A 133 -3.81 -8.56 -13.68
CA ALA A 133 -3.36 -7.22 -13.30
C ALA A 133 -2.06 -7.32 -12.50
N GLN A 134 -1.15 -6.36 -12.73
CA GLN A 134 0.04 -6.20 -11.89
C GLN A 134 -0.33 -5.67 -10.49
N PHE A 135 -1.29 -4.76 -10.42
CA PHE A 135 -1.77 -4.12 -9.19
C PHE A 135 -3.29 -4.27 -9.07
N LEU A 136 -3.81 -4.44 -7.85
CA LEU A 136 -5.24 -4.30 -7.59
C LEU A 136 -5.69 -2.86 -7.84
N PRO A 137 -6.97 -2.62 -8.17
CA PRO A 137 -7.49 -1.27 -8.30
C PRO A 137 -7.38 -0.49 -6.99
N THR A 138 -7.29 0.83 -7.11
CA THR A 138 -7.37 1.73 -5.95
C THR A 138 -8.83 1.90 -5.57
N ASP A 139 -9.28 1.15 -4.57
CA ASP A 139 -10.65 1.15 -4.05
C ASP A 139 -10.64 1.24 -2.51
N GLU A 140 -11.60 1.96 -1.93
CA GLU A 140 -11.80 2.06 -0.48
C GLU A 140 -12.29 0.73 0.12
N GLU A 141 -13.10 -0.04 -0.63
CA GLU A 141 -13.60 -1.35 -0.17
C GLU A 141 -12.48 -2.37 0.00
N LEU A 142 -11.40 -2.21 -0.78
CA LEU A 142 -10.21 -3.05 -0.66
C LEU A 142 -9.34 -2.67 0.55
N GLY A 143 -9.61 -1.53 1.19
CA GLY A 143 -8.91 -1.05 2.37
C GLY A 143 -7.39 -1.12 2.21
N ALA A 144 -6.72 -1.83 3.11
CA ALA A 144 -5.28 -2.00 3.04
C ALA A 144 -4.80 -2.72 1.77
N ARG A 145 -5.64 -3.47 1.04
CA ARG A 145 -5.27 -4.23 -0.17
C ARG A 145 -5.37 -3.43 -1.47
N SER A 146 -5.91 -2.22 -1.39
CA SER A 146 -6.00 -1.25 -2.48
C SER A 146 -4.62 -0.99 -3.10
N GLY A 147 -4.51 -1.02 -4.43
CA GLY A 147 -3.25 -0.73 -5.14
C GLY A 147 -2.12 -1.76 -4.97
N THR A 148 -2.36 -2.92 -4.34
CA THR A 148 -1.29 -3.86 -4.02
C THR A 148 -0.87 -4.74 -5.19
N ARG A 149 0.43 -5.05 -5.28
CA ARG A 149 0.98 -6.03 -6.24
C ARG A 149 0.69 -7.48 -5.83
N THR A 150 0.90 -8.41 -6.75
CA THR A 150 1.02 -9.84 -6.44
C THR A 150 1.97 -10.07 -5.27
N HIS A 151 1.52 -10.82 -4.28
CA HIS A 151 2.28 -11.06 -3.05
C HIS A 151 2.24 -12.51 -2.60
N TYR A 152 1.56 -13.39 -3.33
CA TYR A 152 1.66 -14.84 -3.16
C TYR A 152 2.26 -15.42 -4.43
N THR A 153 3.28 -16.28 -4.30
CA THR A 153 3.88 -17.00 -5.43
C THR A 153 3.82 -18.49 -5.13
N CYS A 154 3.39 -19.28 -6.10
CA CYS A 154 3.33 -20.73 -5.96
C CYS A 154 4.73 -21.29 -5.68
N GLU A 155 4.83 -22.18 -4.69
CA GLU A 155 6.10 -22.78 -4.24
C GLU A 155 6.67 -23.79 -5.25
N ASN A 156 5.85 -24.28 -6.18
CA ASN A 156 6.32 -25.09 -7.29
C ASN A 156 7.16 -24.23 -8.25
N ILE A 157 8.47 -24.49 -8.26
CA ILE A 157 9.47 -23.79 -9.07
C ILE A 157 9.15 -23.87 -10.57
N SER A 158 8.57 -25.00 -11.03
CA SER A 158 8.14 -25.16 -12.43
C SER A 158 6.89 -24.35 -12.76
N CYS A 159 6.06 -24.00 -11.78
CA CYS A 159 4.88 -23.17 -11.97
C CYS A 159 5.20 -21.67 -11.89
N ASN A 160 5.85 -21.25 -10.79
CA ASN A 160 6.27 -19.87 -10.50
C ASN A 160 5.18 -18.78 -10.73
N LYS A 161 3.90 -19.14 -10.64
CA LYS A 161 2.80 -18.19 -10.84
C LYS A 161 2.59 -17.35 -9.59
N SER A 162 2.39 -16.05 -9.80
CA SER A 162 2.16 -15.07 -8.75
C SER A 162 0.70 -14.61 -8.74
N PHE A 163 0.19 -14.26 -7.57
CA PHE A 163 -1.20 -13.91 -7.33
C PHE A 163 -1.31 -12.79 -6.29
N HIS A 164 -2.36 -11.97 -6.37
CA HIS A 164 -2.83 -11.22 -5.21
C HIS A 164 -3.46 -12.20 -4.22
N SER A 165 -3.20 -12.06 -2.91
CA SER A 165 -3.84 -12.97 -1.94
C SER A 165 -5.35 -12.84 -1.96
N ILE A 166 -5.94 -11.69 -2.29
CA ILE A 166 -7.40 -11.58 -2.42
C ILE A 166 -7.92 -12.46 -3.55
N CYS A 167 -7.32 -12.37 -4.75
CA CYS A 167 -7.72 -13.18 -5.90
C CYS A 167 -7.59 -14.67 -5.60
N LEU A 168 -6.49 -15.09 -4.96
CA LEU A 168 -6.29 -16.48 -4.60
C LEU A 168 -7.22 -16.92 -3.46
N THR A 169 -7.52 -16.05 -2.49
CA THR A 169 -8.50 -16.32 -1.42
C THR A 169 -9.88 -16.55 -2.00
N ASP A 170 -10.33 -15.67 -2.90
CA ASP A 170 -11.66 -15.74 -3.51
C ASP A 170 -11.77 -16.96 -4.42
N TRP A 171 -10.71 -17.27 -5.18
CA TRP A 171 -10.60 -18.50 -5.94
C TRP A 171 -10.74 -19.74 -5.05
N LEU A 172 -9.95 -19.83 -3.97
CA LEU A 172 -10.00 -20.98 -3.05
C LEU A 172 -11.38 -21.10 -2.39
N ARG A 173 -12.02 -20.00 -2.00
CA ARG A 173 -13.38 -20.01 -1.44
C ARG A 173 -14.45 -20.54 -2.41
N SER A 174 -14.22 -20.43 -3.72
CA SER A 174 -15.12 -20.98 -4.74
C SER A 174 -14.99 -22.50 -4.94
N ILE A 175 -13.96 -23.13 -4.36
CA ILE A 175 -13.67 -24.56 -4.52
C ILE A 175 -14.17 -25.34 -3.30
N THR A 176 -14.98 -26.37 -3.54
CA THR A 176 -15.62 -27.18 -2.49
C THR A 176 -14.64 -28.03 -1.68
N THR A 177 -13.46 -28.34 -2.22
CA THR A 177 -12.42 -29.15 -1.55
C THR A 177 -11.44 -28.31 -0.73
N THR A 178 -11.54 -26.98 -0.79
CA THR A 178 -10.75 -26.07 0.02
C THR A 178 -11.03 -26.28 1.50
N ARG A 179 -9.96 -26.40 2.30
CA ARG A 179 -10.02 -26.51 3.75
C ARG A 179 -9.63 -25.19 4.37
N GLN A 180 -10.33 -24.79 5.42
CA GLN A 180 -9.93 -23.65 6.24
C GLN A 180 -9.46 -24.15 7.60
N SER A 181 -8.32 -23.65 8.07
CA SER A 181 -7.89 -23.77 9.46
C SER A 181 -7.51 -22.39 9.98
N PHE A 182 -8.19 -21.94 11.04
CA PHE A 182 -8.08 -20.57 11.56
C PHE A 182 -8.25 -19.52 10.46
N ASP A 183 -7.22 -18.70 10.26
CA ASP A 183 -7.12 -17.63 9.27
C ASP A 183 -6.33 -18.07 8.02
N VAL A 184 -6.21 -19.37 7.74
CA VAL A 184 -5.51 -19.88 6.55
C VAL A 184 -6.41 -20.81 5.73
N LEU A 185 -6.49 -20.55 4.43
CA LEU A 185 -7.10 -21.44 3.44
C LEU A 185 -6.04 -22.35 2.84
N PHE A 186 -6.35 -23.63 2.75
CA PHE A 186 -5.54 -24.68 2.13
C PHE A 186 -6.32 -25.23 0.94
N GLY A 187 -5.70 -25.23 -0.23
CA GLY A 187 -6.24 -25.84 -1.43
C GLY A 187 -5.15 -26.03 -2.46
N ASN A 188 -5.50 -25.93 -3.75
CA ASN A 188 -4.59 -26.22 -4.84
C ASN A 188 -4.36 -24.99 -5.73
N CYS A 189 -3.14 -24.86 -6.26
CA CYS A 189 -2.77 -23.84 -7.21
C CYS A 189 -3.65 -23.93 -8.47
N PRO A 190 -4.22 -22.81 -8.98
CA PRO A 190 -5.06 -22.82 -10.18
C PRO A 190 -4.35 -23.35 -11.45
N TYR A 191 -3.02 -23.38 -11.46
CA TYR A 191 -2.22 -23.72 -12.64
C TYR A 191 -1.59 -25.12 -12.58
N CYS A 192 -0.89 -25.44 -11.49
CA CYS A 192 -0.18 -26.72 -11.37
C CYS A 192 -0.89 -27.73 -10.45
N SER A 193 -1.99 -27.34 -9.80
CA SER A 193 -2.69 -28.15 -8.80
C SER A 193 -1.90 -28.51 -7.54
N ASP A 194 -0.67 -28.02 -7.37
CA ASP A 194 0.10 -28.25 -6.14
C ASP A 194 -0.54 -27.53 -4.93
N PRO A 195 -0.31 -28.04 -3.71
CA PRO A 195 -0.85 -27.44 -2.50
C PRO A 195 -0.45 -25.96 -2.35
N VAL A 196 -1.42 -25.14 -1.96
CA VAL A 196 -1.24 -23.72 -1.63
C VAL A 196 -1.90 -23.40 -0.29
N ALA A 197 -1.29 -22.49 0.46
CA ALA A 197 -1.78 -22.02 1.75
C ALA A 197 -1.80 -20.49 1.79
N VAL A 198 -2.98 -19.88 1.93
CA VAL A 198 -3.15 -18.42 1.89
C VAL A 198 -3.80 -17.91 3.16
N LYS A 199 -3.18 -16.89 3.75
CA LYS A 199 -3.72 -16.21 4.93
C LYS A 199 -4.88 -15.28 4.57
N ILE A 200 -6.03 -15.51 5.20
CA ILE A 200 -7.20 -14.64 5.17
C ILE A 200 -6.91 -13.45 6.10
N ASN A 201 -6.54 -12.31 5.52
CA ASN A 201 -6.55 -11.05 6.28
C ASN A 201 -7.96 -10.46 6.23
N ASN A 202 -8.79 -10.82 7.22
CA ASN A 202 -10.07 -10.16 7.47
C ASN A 202 -9.79 -8.88 8.28
N LYS A 203 -9.33 -7.81 7.62
CA LYS A 203 -9.30 -6.42 8.10
C LYS A 203 -8.72 -5.49 7.05
#